data_AF-K9WC23-F1
#
_entry.id   AF-K9WC23-F1
#
_cell.length_a   1.000
_cell.length_b   1.000
_cell.length_c   1.000
_cell.angle_alpha   90.00
_cell.angle_beta   90.00
_cell.angle_gamma   90.00
#
_symmetry.space_group_name_H-M   'P 1'
#
loop_
_entity.id
_entity.type
_entity.pdbx_description
1 polymer ?
#
loop_
_entity_poly.entity_id
_entity_poly.type
_entity_poly.pdbx_seq_one_letter_code
_entity_poly.pdbx_strand_id
1 'polypeptide(L)'
;MRVKPDKSIYRNSISHLQTSEMLRETDTQVLSKLLREELHKALSWQKQTLAEAAMEIQKLLEQLKETHPTATEAEQKAFVTAAIPGKRRERFLSALQAGWKEEMREFLSHSYLRVGIATLEEWKVTD
;
A
#
# COMPACT_ATOMS: atom_id res chain seq x y z
N MET A 1 -57.01 -29.59 -45.49
CA MET A 1 -56.09 -29.97 -44.38
C MET A 1 -55.11 -28.83 -44.18
N ARG A 2 -55.09 -28.18 -43.00
CA ARG A 2 -54.25 -27.00 -42.72
C ARG A 2 -53.17 -27.43 -41.72
N VAL A 3 -51.93 -27.56 -42.16
CA VAL A 3 -50.80 -27.98 -41.33
C VAL A 3 -50.46 -26.82 -40.39
N LYS A 4 -50.53 -27.05 -39.07
CA LYS A 4 -50.08 -26.05 -38.08
C LYS A 4 -48.55 -26.17 -37.93
N PRO A 5 -47.80 -25.06 -37.95
CA PRO A 5 -46.37 -25.11 -37.72
C PRO A 5 -46.10 -25.44 -36.25
N ASP A 6 -45.24 -26.43 -36.03
CA ASP A 6 -44.76 -26.89 -34.74
C ASP A 6 -43.90 -25.80 -34.08
N LYS A 7 -44.24 -25.42 -32.84
CA LYS A 7 -43.53 -24.40 -32.03
C LYS A 7 -42.29 -24.96 -31.32
N SER A 8 -41.78 -26.13 -31.71
CA SER A 8 -40.65 -26.78 -31.04
C SER A 8 -39.26 -26.17 -31.30
N ILE A 9 -39.09 -25.22 -32.24
CA ILE A 9 -37.73 -24.83 -32.69
C ILE A 9 -37.09 -23.67 -31.90
N TYR A 10 -37.81 -22.95 -31.04
CA TYR A 10 -37.25 -21.78 -30.33
C TYR A 10 -36.88 -22.01 -28.85
N ARG A 11 -36.75 -23.26 -28.40
CA ARG A 11 -36.39 -23.52 -26.99
C ARG A 11 -34.91 -23.85 -26.76
N ASN A 12 -34.16 -24.21 -27.81
CA ASN A 12 -32.78 -24.69 -27.63
C ASN A 12 -31.71 -23.57 -27.66
N SER A 13 -32.05 -22.38 -28.16
CA SER A 13 -31.09 -21.27 -28.28
C SER A 13 -31.01 -20.37 -27.04
N ILE A 14 -31.99 -20.43 -26.13
CA ILE A 14 -32.01 -19.59 -24.90
C ILE A 14 -31.16 -20.23 -23.79
N SER A 15 -31.17 -21.56 -23.68
CA SER A 15 -30.38 -22.28 -22.67
C SER A 15 -28.87 -22.15 -22.89
N HIS A 16 -28.41 -22.09 -24.14
CA HIS A 16 -26.98 -22.02 -24.45
C HIS A 16 -26.36 -20.62 -24.28
N LEU A 17 -27.18 -19.55 -24.35
CA LEU A 17 -26.76 -18.18 -24.08
C LEU A 17 -26.66 -17.89 -22.57
N GLN A 18 -27.63 -18.35 -21.77
CA GLN A 18 -27.61 -18.13 -20.32
C GLN A 18 -26.44 -18.82 -19.60
N THR A 19 -25.95 -19.96 -20.10
CA THR A 19 -24.81 -20.66 -19.48
C THR A 19 -23.47 -19.98 -19.78
N SER A 20 -23.32 -19.38 -20.96
CA SER A 20 -22.10 -18.65 -21.33
C SER A 20 -21.98 -17.30 -20.60
N GLU A 21 -23.11 -16.67 -20.29
CA GLU A 21 -23.17 -15.40 -19.54
C GLU A 21 -22.90 -15.64 -18.03
N MET A 22 -23.50 -16.68 -17.42
CA MET A 22 -23.18 -17.07 -16.04
C MET A 22 -21.72 -17.52 -15.84
N LEU A 23 -21.12 -18.25 -16.79
CA LEU A 23 -19.71 -18.65 -16.68
C LEU A 23 -18.75 -17.44 -16.72
N ARG A 24 -19.08 -16.40 -17.51
CA ARG A 24 -18.35 -15.13 -17.51
C ARG A 24 -18.58 -14.31 -16.24
N GLU A 25 -19.79 -14.34 -15.68
CA GLU A 25 -20.10 -13.69 -14.39
C GLU A 25 -19.32 -14.34 -13.23
N THR A 26 -19.14 -15.66 -13.23
CA THR A 26 -18.32 -16.33 -12.21
C THR A 26 -16.84 -16.00 -12.32
N ASP A 27 -16.30 -15.90 -13.54
CA ASP A 27 -14.90 -15.56 -13.76
C ASP A 27 -14.61 -14.10 -13.35
N THR A 28 -15.50 -13.18 -13.71
CA THR A 28 -15.38 -11.77 -13.31
C THR A 28 -15.52 -11.59 -11.79
N GLN A 29 -16.40 -12.35 -11.14
CA GLN A 29 -16.54 -12.34 -9.68
C GLN A 29 -15.28 -12.88 -8.99
N VAL A 30 -14.70 -13.98 -9.46
CA VAL A 30 -13.46 -14.55 -8.92
C VAL A 30 -12.30 -13.57 -9.08
N LEU A 31 -12.14 -12.95 -10.26
CA LEU A 31 -11.11 -11.94 -10.51
C LEU A 31 -11.28 -10.72 -9.60
N SER A 32 -12.52 -10.26 -9.40
CA SER A 32 -12.80 -9.12 -8.51
C SER A 32 -12.42 -9.41 -7.06
N LYS A 33 -12.66 -10.65 -6.59
CA LYS A 33 -12.30 -11.09 -5.25
C LYS A 33 -10.78 -11.17 -5.09
N LEU A 34 -10.09 -11.77 -6.04
CA LEU A 34 -8.62 -11.89 -6.02
C LEU A 34 -7.96 -10.51 -6.02
N LEU A 35 -8.44 -9.59 -6.87
CA LEU A 35 -7.91 -8.22 -6.92
C LEU A 35 -8.07 -7.50 -5.58
N ARG A 36 -9.23 -7.66 -4.92
CA ARG A 36 -9.45 -7.07 -3.59
C ARG A 36 -8.49 -7.64 -2.54
N GLU A 37 -8.26 -8.95 -2.56
CA GLU A 37 -7.33 -9.61 -1.64
C GLU A 37 -5.89 -9.12 -1.85
N GLU A 38 -5.42 -9.01 -3.10
CA GLU A 38 -4.10 -8.49 -3.40
C GLU A 38 -3.96 -7.00 -3.01
N LEU A 39 -4.99 -6.18 -3.24
CA LEU A 39 -4.99 -4.78 -2.80
C LEU A 39 -4.93 -4.66 -1.26
N HIS A 40 -5.68 -5.48 -0.54
CA HIS A 40 -5.61 -5.50 0.93
C HIS A 40 -4.23 -5.93 1.44
N LYS A 41 -3.60 -6.93 0.80
CA LYS A 41 -2.24 -7.36 1.14
C LYS A 41 -1.24 -6.23 0.90
N ALA A 42 -1.31 -5.56 -0.25
CA ALA A 42 -0.43 -4.45 -0.58
C ALA A 42 -0.58 -3.28 0.41
N LEU A 43 -1.82 -2.90 0.74
CA LEU A 43 -2.09 -1.85 1.72
C LEU A 43 -1.60 -2.23 3.12
N SER A 44 -1.81 -3.49 3.53
CA SER A 44 -1.32 -3.96 4.83
C SER A 44 0.20 -3.95 4.91
N TRP A 45 0.88 -4.40 3.85
CA TRP A 45 2.33 -4.39 3.77
C TRP A 45 2.87 -2.95 3.81
N GLN A 46 2.20 -2.03 3.11
CA GLN A 46 2.55 -0.62 3.09
C GLN A 46 2.44 -0.01 4.48
N LYS A 47 1.29 -0.17 5.16
CA LYS A 47 1.05 0.39 6.49
C LYS A 47 2.06 -0.16 7.52
N GLN A 48 2.36 -1.46 7.46
CA GLN A 48 3.39 -2.07 8.32
C GLN A 48 4.77 -1.47 8.07
N THR A 49 5.16 -1.33 6.80
CA THR A 49 6.47 -0.79 6.44
C THR A 49 6.60 0.68 6.83
N LEU A 50 5.52 1.47 6.74
CA LEU A 50 5.49 2.86 7.20
C LEU A 50 5.62 2.95 8.73
N ALA A 51 4.91 2.09 9.45
CA ALA A 51 5.00 2.01 10.91
C ALA A 51 6.41 1.62 11.36
N GLU A 52 7.03 0.64 10.71
CA GLU A 52 8.41 0.25 10.96
C GLU A 52 9.38 1.41 10.74
N ALA A 53 9.25 2.12 9.61
CA ALA A 53 10.08 3.29 9.30
C ALA A 53 9.94 4.37 10.39
N ALA A 54 8.70 4.70 10.75
CA ALA A 54 8.41 5.66 11.81
C ALA A 54 9.04 5.27 13.16
N MET A 55 8.84 4.02 13.58
CA MET A 55 9.37 3.52 14.85
C MET A 55 10.90 3.53 14.87
N GLU A 56 11.55 3.11 13.79
CA GLU A 56 13.02 3.08 13.71
C GLU A 56 13.60 4.50 13.73
N ILE A 57 13.02 5.44 12.97
CA ILE A 57 13.39 6.85 12.99
C ILE A 57 13.21 7.44 14.39
N GLN A 58 12.06 7.23 15.01
CA GLN A 58 11.78 7.76 16.35
C GLN A 58 12.78 7.22 17.38
N LYS A 59 13.05 5.90 17.37
CA LYS A 59 14.01 5.28 18.28
C LYS A 59 15.40 5.90 18.14
N LEU A 60 15.86 6.12 16.92
CA LEU A 60 17.17 6.73 16.66
C LEU A 60 17.23 8.19 17.16
N LEU A 61 16.15 8.95 16.97
CA LEU A 61 16.08 10.33 17.45
C LEU A 61 16.01 10.41 18.98
N GLU A 62 15.32 9.48 19.63
CA GLU A 62 15.33 9.35 21.09
C GLU A 62 16.74 9.05 21.62
N GLN A 63 17.45 8.10 20.99
CA GLN A 63 18.84 7.79 21.34
C GLN A 63 19.77 9.00 21.17
N LEU A 64 19.65 9.72 20.05
CA LEU A 64 20.46 10.90 19.81
C LEU A 64 20.16 12.00 20.84
N LYS A 65 18.90 12.15 21.26
CA LYS A 65 18.51 13.14 22.26
C LYS A 65 19.14 12.86 23.63
N GLU A 66 19.32 11.60 24.01
CA GLU A 66 19.97 11.23 25.28
C GLU A 66 21.45 11.66 25.32
N THR A 67 22.17 11.48 24.21
CA THR A 67 23.60 11.80 24.14
C THR A 67 23.86 13.25 23.75
N HIS A 68 23.09 13.80 22.82
CA HIS A 68 23.25 15.12 22.21
C HIS A 68 21.89 15.87 22.15
N PRO A 69 21.38 16.36 23.30
CA PRO A 69 20.05 16.98 23.38
C PRO A 69 19.92 18.29 22.60
N THR A 70 21.02 18.95 22.26
CA THR A 70 21.06 20.20 21.47
C THR A 70 21.32 19.96 19.98
N ALA A 71 21.25 18.71 19.51
CA ALA A 71 21.43 18.38 18.10
C ALA A 71 20.41 19.12 17.23
N THR A 72 20.92 19.83 16.22
CA THR A 72 20.15 20.52 15.20
C THR A 72 19.38 19.52 14.33
N GLU A 73 18.37 19.97 13.60
CA GLU A 73 17.63 19.09 12.69
C GLU A 73 18.52 18.47 11.62
N ALA A 74 19.52 19.21 11.13
CA ALA A 74 20.47 18.69 10.16
C ALA A 74 21.28 17.51 10.73
N GLU A 75 21.76 17.64 11.96
CA GLU A 75 22.48 16.57 12.65
C GLU A 75 21.58 15.38 12.95
N GLN A 76 20.32 15.61 13.32
CA GLN A 76 19.33 14.57 13.53
C GLN A 76 19.06 13.75 12.25
N LYS A 77 18.81 14.43 11.12
CA LYS A 77 18.61 13.77 9.82
C LYS A 77 19.86 13.00 9.38
N ALA A 78 21.04 13.60 9.55
CA ALA A 78 22.31 12.97 9.20
C ALA A 78 22.56 11.70 10.04
N PHE A 79 22.29 11.76 11.35
CA PHE A 79 22.42 10.62 12.24
C PHE A 79 21.48 9.48 11.85
N VAL A 80 20.19 9.77 11.64
CA VAL A 80 19.21 8.76 11.20
C VAL A 80 19.61 8.13 9.87
N THR A 81 20.04 8.96 8.91
CA THR A 81 20.48 8.52 7.59
C THR A 81 21.72 7.64 7.65
N ALA A 82 22.69 7.98 8.49
CA ALA A 82 23.89 7.18 8.67
C ALA A 82 23.61 5.84 9.39
N ALA A 83 22.63 5.83 10.30
CA ALA A 83 22.28 4.64 11.07
C ALA A 83 21.44 3.62 10.29
N ILE A 84 20.64 4.05 9.31
CA ILE A 84 19.75 3.17 8.53
C ILE A 84 20.42 2.78 7.19
N PRO A 85 20.73 1.49 6.96
CA PRO A 85 21.38 1.05 5.73
C PRO A 85 20.55 1.32 4.47
N GLY A 86 21.20 1.56 3.32
CA GLY A 86 20.55 1.84 2.03
C GLY A 86 19.42 0.88 1.67
N LYS A 87 19.67 -0.44 1.74
CA LYS A 87 18.64 -1.47 1.47
C LYS A 87 17.38 -1.34 2.34
N ARG A 88 17.50 -0.86 3.60
CA ARG A 88 16.33 -0.59 4.45
C ARG A 88 15.63 0.70 4.04
N ARG A 89 16.39 1.74 3.68
CA ARG A 89 15.84 2.99 3.16
C ARG A 89 15.01 2.74 1.90
N GLU A 90 15.52 1.95 0.94
CA GLU A 90 14.78 1.53 -0.25
C GLU A 90 13.44 0.86 0.11
N ARG A 91 13.44 -0.06 1.08
CA ARG A 91 12.21 -0.70 1.57
C ARG A 91 11.25 0.33 2.16
N PHE A 92 11.71 1.25 3.00
CA PHE A 92 10.85 2.29 3.56
C PHE A 92 10.29 3.23 2.50
N LEU A 93 11.12 3.64 1.53
CA LEU A 93 10.70 4.46 0.39
C LEU A 93 9.66 3.75 -0.47
N SER A 94 9.76 2.43 -0.65
CA SER A 94 8.79 1.65 -1.43
C SER A 94 7.38 1.59 -0.82
N ALA A 95 7.22 1.98 0.45
CA ALA A 95 5.92 2.11 1.11
C ALA A 95 5.32 3.52 1.03
N LEU A 96 6.03 4.51 0.49
CA LEU A 96 5.54 5.88 0.40
C LEU A 96 4.61 6.06 -0.82
N GLN A 97 3.30 6.07 -0.58
CA GLN A 97 2.28 6.43 -1.58
C GLN A 97 1.81 7.88 -1.41
N ALA A 98 0.96 8.37 -2.30
CA ALA A 98 0.33 9.68 -2.12
C ALA A 98 -0.39 9.75 -0.75
N GLY A 99 -0.14 10.83 0.01
CA GLY A 99 -0.74 11.00 1.34
C GLY A 99 0.01 10.35 2.51
N TRP A 100 1.14 9.65 2.28
CA TRP A 100 1.90 8.94 3.33
C TRP A 100 2.24 9.78 4.58
N LYS A 101 2.44 11.10 4.41
CA LYS A 101 2.79 12.01 5.50
C LYS A 101 1.74 12.06 6.61
N GLU A 102 0.48 11.90 6.24
CA GLU A 102 -0.63 11.94 7.21
C GLU A 102 -0.66 10.65 8.03
N GLU A 103 -0.46 9.50 7.38
CA GLU A 103 -0.38 8.20 8.05
C GLU A 103 0.81 8.12 9.03
N MET A 104 1.94 8.76 8.72
CA MET A 104 3.07 8.80 9.64
C MET A 104 2.77 9.47 10.98
N ARG A 105 1.77 10.37 11.04
CA ARG A 105 1.37 11.01 12.30
C ARG A 105 0.82 10.01 13.32
N GLU A 106 0.34 8.85 12.87
CA GLU A 106 -0.11 7.77 13.76
C GLU A 106 1.05 7.14 14.53
N PHE A 107 2.26 7.18 13.97
CA PHE A 107 3.39 6.39 14.46
C PHE A 107 4.54 7.25 15.01
N LEU A 108 4.75 8.45 14.46
CA LEU A 108 5.77 9.38 14.93
C LEU A 108 5.22 10.36 15.96
N SER A 109 5.95 10.54 17.06
CA SER A 109 5.65 11.60 18.02
C SER A 109 5.72 12.98 17.38
N HIS A 110 4.90 13.91 17.88
CA HIS A 110 4.83 15.30 17.37
C HIS A 110 6.21 15.99 17.32
N SER A 111 7.08 15.71 18.27
CA SER A 111 8.44 16.28 18.35
C SER A 111 9.36 15.79 17.23
N TYR A 112 9.16 14.56 16.73
CA TYR A 112 9.99 13.96 15.70
C TYR A 112 9.35 13.97 14.32
N LEU A 113 8.05 14.28 14.22
CA LEU A 113 7.31 14.23 12.97
C LEU A 113 7.94 15.10 11.87
N ARG A 114 8.33 16.35 12.18
CA ARG A 114 8.96 17.26 11.21
C ARG A 114 10.26 16.66 10.66
N VAL A 115 11.11 16.18 11.55
CA VAL A 115 12.43 15.63 11.20
C VAL A 115 12.31 14.30 10.48
N GLY A 116 11.42 13.42 10.92
CA GLY A 116 11.17 12.13 10.28
C GLY A 116 10.63 12.27 8.86
N ILE A 117 9.65 13.15 8.65
CA ILE A 117 9.14 13.45 7.30
C ILE A 117 10.25 14.04 6.43
N ALA A 118 10.99 15.04 6.93
CA ALA A 118 12.07 15.66 6.17
C ALA A 118 13.19 14.68 5.81
N THR A 119 13.49 13.71 6.68
CA THR A 119 14.46 12.64 6.43
C THR A 119 14.01 11.76 5.26
N LEU A 120 12.75 11.29 5.27
CA LEU A 120 12.21 10.45 4.21
C LEU A 120 12.10 11.19 2.87
N GLU A 121 11.76 12.49 2.89
CA GLU A 121 11.76 13.33 1.69
C GLU A 121 13.16 13.50 1.11
N GLU A 122 14.17 13.68 1.95
CA GLU A 122 15.56 13.79 1.52
C GLU A 122 16.06 12.50 0.85
N TRP A 123 15.74 11.34 1.42
CA TRP A 123 16.07 10.05 0.80
C TRP A 123 15.42 9.89 -0.57
N LYS A 124 14.18 10.36 -0.76
CA LYS A 124 13.47 10.29 -2.04
C LYS A 124 14.09 11.15 -3.14
N VAL A 125 14.81 12.22 -2.79
CA VAL A 125 15.47 13.12 -3.76
C VAL A 125 16.89 12.63 -4.12
N THR A 126 17.49 11.82 -3.25
CA THR A 126 18.90 11.41 -3.37
C THR A 126 19.07 10.09 -4.17
N ASP A 127 17.98 9.40 -4.50
CA ASP A 127 17.89 8.27 -5.45
C ASP A 127 17.26 8.72 -6.78
#